data_AF-A0A3N5N8M9-F1
#
_entry.id   AF-A0A3N5N8M9-F1
#
_cell.length_a   1.000
_cell.length_b   1.000
_cell.length_c   1.000
_cell.angle_alpha   90.00
_cell.angle_beta   90.00
_cell.angle_gamma   90.00
#
_symmetry.space_group_name_H-M   'P 1'
#
loop_
_entity.id
_entity.type
_entity.pdbx_description
1 polymer ?
#
loop_
_entity_poly.entity_id
_entity_poly.type
_entity_poly.pdbx_seq_one_letter_code
_entity_poly.pdbx_strand_id
1 'polypeptide(L)'
;MTDNSDNGRDTRTLYREALVPLLAFGGTLLGIVLWNAGILTEIQYAGAGGFLASCLLAYLAWIRPRKDIVSLTTPIYGFIFLVTPIDYTGGITLQLLYACGLTLLAVRLHRRFGTANPGGFSGRGLSAGPLKTYVESTREAFFRSDAAAGHSAAEVFISFSEGEYRKSAEVSHAACCRDGTPEPLVRAFSILYEHAGLLDKNEPRPLTYLTFPAGDAALMAKPLPGPGNSDREFETMMDNALLLLFSAGWHGSEADRPALLLSEQFAQKLLES
;
A
#
# COMPACT_ATOMS: atom_id res chain seq x y z
N MET A 1 10.77 -3.52 31.30
CA MET A 1 10.90 -2.05 31.41
C MET A 1 11.56 -1.57 30.13
N THR A 2 10.75 -1.31 29.10
CA THR A 2 11.03 -0.55 27.85
C THR A 2 9.78 -0.69 26.98
N ASP A 3 8.74 0.06 27.31
CA ASP A 3 7.56 0.25 26.47
C ASP A 3 7.38 1.75 26.34
N ASN A 4 8.05 2.36 25.35
CA ASN A 4 7.93 3.80 25.09
C ASN A 4 8.31 4.24 23.67
N SER A 5 8.49 3.31 22.72
CA SER A 5 8.94 3.63 21.35
C SER A 5 7.82 3.66 20.31
N ASP A 6 6.64 3.10 20.59
CA ASP A 6 5.58 2.95 19.58
C ASP A 6 4.60 4.14 19.53
N ASN A 7 4.35 4.78 20.67
CA ASN A 7 3.49 5.97 20.75
C ASN A 7 4.04 7.18 19.95
N GLY A 8 5.35 7.17 19.65
CA GLY A 8 6.04 8.24 18.92
C GLY A 8 5.92 8.18 17.39
N ARG A 9 5.53 7.04 16.79
CA ARG A 9 5.37 6.94 15.32
C ARG A 9 3.97 7.32 14.85
N ASP A 10 2.94 6.88 15.59
CA ASP A 10 1.53 7.17 15.27
C ASP A 10 1.17 8.64 15.51
N THR A 11 1.76 9.24 16.57
CA THR A 11 1.67 10.69 16.78
C THR A 11 2.36 11.48 15.67
N ARG A 12 3.48 11.00 15.09
CA ARG A 12 4.22 11.72 14.03
C ARG A 12 3.48 11.76 12.69
N THR A 13 2.75 10.72 12.32
CA THR A 13 1.92 10.69 11.10
C THR A 13 0.70 11.58 11.26
N LEU A 14 0.01 11.49 12.41
CA LEU A 14 -1.08 12.42 12.78
C LEU A 14 -0.60 13.88 12.85
N TYR A 15 0.58 14.16 13.40
CA TYR A 15 1.15 15.51 13.47
C TYR A 15 1.46 16.07 12.08
N ARG A 16 2.01 15.24 11.18
CA ARG A 16 2.34 15.63 9.80
C ARG A 16 1.10 15.91 8.96
N GLU A 17 0.00 15.22 9.23
CA GLU A 17 -1.29 15.43 8.54
C GLU A 17 -2.07 16.62 9.13
N ALA A 18 -2.03 16.81 10.46
CA ALA A 18 -2.58 17.99 11.13
C ALA A 18 -1.80 19.30 10.83
N LEU A 19 -0.55 19.18 10.40
CA LEU A 19 0.29 20.30 9.98
C LEU A 19 -0.28 21.02 8.76
N VAL A 20 -0.99 20.33 7.85
CA VAL A 20 -1.55 20.96 6.63
C VAL A 20 -2.66 21.99 6.97
N PRO A 21 -3.73 21.65 7.69
CA PRO A 21 -4.73 22.64 8.10
C PRO A 21 -4.13 23.69 9.04
N LEU A 22 -3.20 23.30 9.92
CA LEU A 22 -2.55 24.22 10.85
C LEU A 22 -1.67 25.26 10.13
N LEU A 23 -0.94 24.88 9.08
CA LEU A 23 -0.20 25.81 8.22
C LEU A 23 -1.13 26.67 7.36
N ALA A 24 -2.18 26.07 6.80
CA ALA A 24 -3.12 26.79 5.94
C ALA A 24 -3.88 27.87 6.72
N PHE A 25 -4.53 27.49 7.83
CA PHE A 25 -5.28 28.44 8.66
C PHE A 25 -4.35 29.31 9.51
N GLY A 26 -3.25 28.76 10.04
CA GLY A 26 -2.29 29.49 10.86
C GLY A 26 -1.58 30.60 10.07
N GLY A 27 -1.20 30.33 8.82
CA GLY A 27 -0.60 31.35 7.97
C GLY A 27 -1.57 32.46 7.57
N THR A 28 -2.84 32.13 7.29
CA THR A 28 -3.88 33.14 7.02
C THR A 28 -4.16 33.99 8.26
N LEU A 29 -4.27 33.38 9.45
CA LEU A 29 -4.52 34.10 10.70
C LEU A 29 -3.34 35.00 11.09
N LEU A 30 -2.11 34.50 10.96
CA LEU A 30 -0.88 35.25 11.20
C LEU A 30 -0.77 36.44 10.24
N GLY A 31 -1.08 36.24 8.95
CA GLY A 31 -1.13 37.30 7.95
C GLY A 31 -2.13 38.41 8.30
N ILE A 32 -3.32 38.07 8.80
CA ILE A 32 -4.33 39.04 9.26
C ILE A 32 -3.81 39.83 10.48
N VAL A 33 -3.16 39.17 11.43
CA VAL A 33 -2.62 39.82 12.64
C VAL A 33 -1.45 40.76 12.29
N LEU A 34 -0.52 40.33 11.43
CA LEU A 34 0.61 41.17 11.00
C LEU A 34 0.16 42.36 10.14
N TRP A 35 -0.90 42.19 9.34
CA TRP A 35 -1.54 43.30 8.63
C TRP A 35 -2.14 44.32 9.59
N ASN A 36 -2.92 43.85 10.59
CA ASN A 36 -3.52 44.73 11.58
C ASN A 36 -2.48 45.45 12.46
N ALA A 37 -1.30 44.85 12.63
CA ALA A 37 -0.16 45.47 13.29
C ALA A 37 0.61 46.48 12.41
N GLY A 38 0.26 46.62 11.12
CA GLY A 38 0.89 47.55 10.18
C GLY A 38 2.30 47.14 9.72
N ILE A 39 2.70 45.89 9.95
CA ILE A 39 4.05 45.38 9.65
C ILE A 39 4.14 44.87 8.19
N LEU A 40 3.04 44.37 7.63
CA LEU A 40 2.94 43.92 6.24
C LEU A 40 2.21 44.97 5.39
N THR A 41 2.83 45.38 4.28
CA THR A 41 2.30 46.40 3.35
C THR A 41 1.38 45.81 2.29
N GLU A 42 1.47 44.51 2.00
CA GLU A 42 0.59 43.82 1.04
C GLU A 42 0.00 42.51 1.63
N ILE A 43 -1.31 42.32 1.49
CA ILE A 43 -2.01 41.14 2.01
C ILE A 43 -1.62 39.83 1.29
N GLN A 44 -0.94 39.94 0.16
CA GLN A 44 -0.42 38.81 -0.62
C GLN A 44 0.50 37.90 0.22
N TYR A 45 1.23 38.48 1.18
CA TYR A 45 2.08 37.73 2.10
C TYR A 45 1.30 36.86 3.09
N ALA A 46 0.02 37.16 3.34
CA ALA A 46 -0.85 36.26 4.09
C ALA A 46 -1.01 34.92 3.35
N GLY A 47 -0.98 34.93 2.01
CA GLY A 47 -1.05 33.78 1.11
C GLY A 47 0.09 32.76 1.24
N ALA A 48 1.24 33.18 1.79
CA ALA A 48 2.43 32.35 1.91
C ALA A 48 2.19 31.07 2.72
N GLY A 49 1.35 31.12 3.76
CA GLY A 49 1.02 29.92 4.54
C GLY A 49 0.18 28.89 3.79
N GLY A 50 -0.75 29.35 2.94
CA GLY A 50 -1.52 28.49 2.05
C GLY A 50 -0.64 27.83 0.99
N PHE A 51 0.31 28.59 0.43
CA PHE A 51 1.31 28.06 -0.50
C PHE A 51 2.20 26.99 0.17
N LEU A 52 2.75 27.25 1.35
CA LEU A 52 3.53 26.26 2.09
C LEU A 52 2.72 25.00 2.44
N ALA A 53 1.46 25.17 2.84
CA ALA A 53 0.54 24.06 3.10
C ALA A 53 0.29 23.22 1.83
N SER A 54 0.16 23.86 0.67
CA SER A 54 -0.02 23.18 -0.61
C SER A 54 1.22 22.41 -1.08
N CYS A 55 2.42 22.97 -0.86
CA CYS A 55 3.70 22.28 -1.09
C CYS A 55 3.86 21.06 -0.19
N LEU A 56 3.49 21.19 1.09
CA LEU A 56 3.49 20.08 2.04
C LEU A 56 2.50 18.99 1.64
N LEU A 57 1.30 19.36 1.20
CA LEU A 57 0.29 18.42 0.71
C LEU A 57 0.76 17.68 -0.56
N ALA A 58 1.40 18.38 -1.50
CA ALA A 58 1.98 17.78 -2.69
C ALA A 58 3.12 16.80 -2.35
N TYR A 59 3.98 17.17 -1.40
CA TYR A 59 5.03 16.28 -0.89
C TYR A 59 4.45 15.00 -0.25
N LEU A 60 3.41 15.14 0.58
CA LEU A 60 2.71 13.98 1.17
C LEU A 60 2.04 13.10 0.11
N ALA A 61 1.45 13.70 -0.93
CA ALA A 61 0.87 12.97 -2.05
C ALA A 61 1.92 12.23 -2.91
N TRP A 62 3.15 12.76 -3.00
CA TRP A 62 4.25 12.15 -3.76
C TRP A 62 4.81 10.87 -3.11
N ILE A 63 4.87 10.82 -1.77
CA ILE A 63 5.42 9.67 -1.03
C ILE A 63 4.43 8.50 -0.93
N ARG A 64 3.13 8.74 -1.18
CA ARG A 64 2.10 7.70 -1.13
C ARG A 64 2.11 6.84 -2.42
N PRO A 65 1.89 5.51 -2.32
CA PRO A 65 1.98 4.59 -3.46
C PRO A 65 0.94 4.87 -4.57
N ARG A 66 -0.20 5.48 -4.22
CA ARG A 66 -1.19 5.98 -5.18
C ARG A 66 -1.17 7.50 -5.23
N LYS A 67 -0.70 8.04 -6.36
CA LYS A 67 -0.53 9.47 -6.59
C LYS A 67 -1.88 10.15 -6.84
N ASP A 68 -2.29 11.06 -5.95
CA ASP A 68 -3.43 11.95 -6.22
C ASP A 68 -2.94 13.15 -7.04
N ILE A 69 -3.27 13.14 -8.34
CA ILE A 69 -2.84 14.17 -9.30
C ILE A 69 -3.34 15.56 -8.87
N VAL A 70 -4.51 15.65 -8.23
CA VAL A 70 -5.12 16.93 -7.82
C VAL A 70 -4.34 17.55 -6.65
N SER A 71 -3.87 16.73 -5.71
CA SER A 71 -3.00 17.20 -4.62
C SER A 71 -1.57 17.51 -5.09
N LEU A 72 -1.13 16.93 -6.21
CA LEU A 72 0.17 17.25 -6.79
C LEU A 72 0.20 18.63 -7.46
N THR A 73 -0.94 19.06 -8.02
CA THR A 73 -1.07 20.33 -8.74
C THR A 73 -1.48 21.49 -7.85
N THR A 74 -1.89 21.25 -6.60
CA THR A 74 -2.25 22.32 -5.65
C THR A 74 -1.22 23.44 -5.45
N PRO A 75 0.11 23.18 -5.44
CA PRO A 75 1.13 24.25 -5.34
C PRO A 75 1.06 25.28 -6.45
N ILE A 76 0.61 24.88 -7.65
CA ILE A 76 0.48 25.79 -8.80
C ILE A 76 -0.56 26.87 -8.48
N TYR A 77 -1.70 26.48 -7.88
CA TYR A 77 -2.73 27.42 -7.46
C TYR A 77 -2.27 28.33 -6.31
N GLY A 78 -1.50 27.79 -5.36
CA GLY A 78 -0.92 28.59 -4.27
C GLY A 78 0.06 29.64 -4.78
N PHE A 79 0.84 29.32 -5.81
CA PHE A 79 1.74 30.26 -6.47
C PHE A 79 0.99 31.38 -7.21
N ILE A 80 -0.11 31.04 -7.91
CA ILE A 80 -0.96 32.02 -8.59
C ILE A 80 -1.52 33.05 -7.58
N PHE A 81 -1.93 32.60 -6.39
CA PHE A 81 -2.41 33.50 -5.33
C PHE A 81 -1.32 34.38 -4.70
N LEU A 82 -0.06 33.97 -4.75
CA LEU A 82 1.08 34.77 -4.29
C LEU A 82 1.44 35.89 -5.26
N VAL A 83 1.28 35.68 -6.57
CA VAL A 83 1.71 36.61 -7.62
C VAL A 83 0.60 37.53 -8.09
N THR A 84 -0.67 37.12 -7.92
CA THR A 84 -1.81 37.92 -8.40
C THR A 84 -2.21 38.99 -7.38
N PRO A 85 -2.20 40.28 -7.74
CA PRO A 85 -2.72 41.33 -6.87
C PRO A 85 -4.24 41.20 -6.76
N ILE A 86 -4.76 41.05 -5.54
CA ILE A 86 -6.19 40.85 -5.25
C ILE A 86 -6.62 41.84 -4.16
N ASP A 87 -7.82 42.39 -4.32
CA ASP A 87 -8.45 43.26 -3.33
C ASP A 87 -8.62 42.56 -1.98
N TYR A 88 -8.45 43.31 -0.88
CA TYR A 88 -8.42 42.80 0.50
C TYR A 88 -9.54 41.79 0.82
N THR A 89 -10.80 42.18 0.59
CA THR A 89 -11.97 41.35 0.92
C THR A 89 -12.04 40.11 0.03
N GLY A 90 -11.65 40.24 -1.24
CA GLY A 90 -11.56 39.13 -2.19
C GLY A 90 -10.46 38.14 -1.80
N GLY A 91 -9.27 38.65 -1.47
CA GLY A 91 -8.09 37.86 -1.13
C GLY A 91 -8.31 37.00 0.11
N ILE A 92 -8.88 37.56 1.18
CA ILE A 92 -9.20 36.82 2.41
C ILE A 92 -10.21 35.71 2.12
N THR A 93 -11.27 36.02 1.37
CA THR A 93 -12.32 35.05 1.05
C THR A 93 -11.75 33.90 0.21
N LEU A 94 -10.96 34.21 -0.81
CA LEU A 94 -10.33 33.23 -1.69
C LEU A 94 -9.34 32.34 -0.93
N GLN A 95 -8.60 32.93 0.01
CA GLN A 95 -7.61 32.22 0.80
C GLN A 95 -8.25 31.28 1.83
N LEU A 96 -9.36 31.68 2.45
CA LEU A 96 -10.17 30.81 3.30
C LEU A 96 -10.79 29.66 2.50
N LEU A 97 -11.28 29.94 1.28
CA LEU A 97 -11.81 28.91 0.38
C LEU A 97 -10.71 27.93 -0.04
N TYR A 98 -9.50 28.43 -0.32
CA TYR A 98 -8.34 27.63 -0.66
C TYR A 98 -7.88 26.76 0.52
N ALA A 99 -7.80 27.32 1.73
CA ALA A 99 -7.51 26.57 2.94
C ALA A 99 -8.55 25.46 3.17
N CYS A 100 -9.85 25.76 2.99
CA CYS A 100 -10.92 24.78 3.05
C CYS A 100 -10.74 23.66 2.01
N GLY A 101 -10.40 24.02 0.76
CA GLY A 101 -10.08 23.07 -0.31
C GLY A 101 -8.90 22.15 0.05
N LEU A 102 -7.81 22.70 0.60
CA LEU A 102 -6.66 21.92 1.07
C LEU A 102 -7.06 20.97 2.21
N THR A 103 -7.92 21.39 3.14
CA THR A 103 -8.42 20.50 4.20
C THR A 103 -9.30 19.39 3.68
N LEU A 104 -10.19 19.67 2.73
CA LEU A 104 -11.02 18.65 2.09
C LEU A 104 -10.17 17.66 1.28
N LEU A 105 -9.14 18.12 0.60
CA LEU A 105 -8.17 17.27 -0.11
C LEU A 105 -7.38 16.41 0.88
N ALA A 106 -6.91 16.98 2.00
CA ALA A 106 -6.25 16.21 3.06
C ALA A 106 -7.17 15.14 3.66
N VAL A 107 -8.43 15.50 3.94
CA VAL A 107 -9.45 14.55 4.43
C VAL A 107 -9.78 13.50 3.38
N ARG A 108 -9.86 13.85 2.10
CA ARG A 108 -10.11 12.91 1.01
C ARG A 108 -8.93 11.97 0.81
N LEU A 109 -7.71 12.48 0.90
CA LEU A 109 -6.48 11.68 0.90
C LEU A 109 -6.52 10.69 2.06
N HIS A 110 -6.92 11.14 3.26
CA HIS A 110 -7.08 10.28 4.43
C HIS A 110 -8.27 9.31 4.35
N ARG A 111 -9.42 9.67 3.79
CA ARG A 111 -10.57 8.77 3.70
C ARG A 111 -10.43 7.75 2.57
N ARG A 112 -9.81 8.13 1.46
CA ARG A 112 -9.63 7.25 0.29
C ARG A 112 -8.39 6.38 0.42
N PHE A 113 -7.37 6.83 1.18
CA PHE A 113 -6.09 6.12 1.32
C PHE A 113 -5.67 5.86 2.78
N GLY A 114 -6.41 6.37 3.77
CA GLY A 114 -6.17 6.17 5.22
C GLY A 114 -7.20 5.27 5.91
N THR A 115 -8.10 4.61 5.17
CA THR A 115 -8.77 3.37 5.66
C THR A 115 -7.84 2.16 5.63
N ALA A 116 -6.53 2.38 5.65
CA ALA A 116 -5.55 1.46 6.22
C ALA A 116 -5.10 2.09 7.55
N ASN A 117 -5.94 2.01 8.56
CA ASN A 117 -5.67 2.53 9.89
C ASN A 117 -4.56 1.67 10.54
N PRO A 118 -3.31 2.16 10.76
CA PRO A 118 -2.21 1.34 11.29
C PRO A 118 -2.27 1.15 12.81
N GLY A 119 -3.19 1.82 13.51
CA GLY A 119 -3.25 1.85 14.98
C GLY A 119 -4.25 0.88 15.64
N GLY A 120 -4.73 -0.13 14.92
CA GLY A 120 -5.72 -1.12 15.44
C GLY A 120 -5.37 -2.58 15.13
N PHE A 121 -4.12 -2.88 14.77
CA PHE A 121 -3.71 -4.18 14.25
C PHE A 121 -3.38 -5.24 15.31
N SER A 122 -3.70 -5.02 16.59
CA SER A 122 -3.50 -6.02 17.65
C SER A 122 -4.62 -7.08 17.75
N GLY A 123 -5.41 -7.31 16.69
CA GLY A 123 -6.45 -8.34 16.76
C GLY A 123 -7.37 -8.51 15.55
N ARG A 124 -7.16 -7.80 14.44
CA ARG A 124 -7.98 -7.98 13.24
C ARG A 124 -7.43 -9.15 12.42
N GLY A 125 -7.97 -10.34 12.68
CA GLY A 125 -7.79 -11.48 11.77
C GLY A 125 -8.36 -11.19 10.38
N LEU A 126 -8.05 -12.05 9.41
CA LEU A 126 -8.60 -12.01 8.05
C LEU A 126 -10.12 -11.78 8.08
N SER A 127 -10.64 -11.04 7.10
CA SER A 127 -12.08 -10.85 7.01
C SER A 127 -12.78 -12.20 6.84
N ALA A 128 -13.97 -12.33 7.43
CA ALA A 128 -14.71 -13.59 7.35
C ALA A 128 -15.07 -13.89 5.89
N GLY A 129 -14.63 -15.04 5.37
CA GLY A 129 -14.85 -15.41 3.98
C GLY A 129 -14.08 -16.65 3.51
N PRO A 130 -14.13 -16.95 2.20
CA PRO A 130 -13.45 -18.11 1.60
C PRO A 130 -11.94 -18.09 1.82
N LEU A 131 -11.31 -16.91 1.71
CA LEU A 131 -9.87 -16.75 1.93
C LEU A 131 -9.46 -17.10 3.36
N LYS A 132 -10.21 -16.64 4.37
CA LYS A 132 -9.94 -17.00 5.77
C LYS A 132 -10.07 -18.51 5.99
N THR A 133 -11.10 -19.13 5.42
CA THR A 133 -11.32 -20.58 5.52
C THR A 133 -10.13 -21.35 4.92
N TYR A 134 -9.65 -20.91 3.75
CA TYR A 134 -8.47 -21.47 3.12
C TYR A 134 -7.22 -21.31 4.00
N VAL A 135 -6.90 -20.09 4.44
CA VAL A 135 -5.73 -19.84 5.30
C VAL A 135 -5.82 -20.63 6.60
N GLU A 136 -7.00 -20.79 7.19
CA GLU A 136 -7.17 -21.61 8.40
C GLU A 136 -6.95 -23.11 8.10
N SER A 137 -7.39 -23.62 6.94
CA SER A 137 -7.19 -25.03 6.55
C SER A 137 -5.73 -25.42 6.32
N THR A 138 -4.90 -24.48 5.88
CA THR A 138 -3.46 -24.68 5.62
C THR A 138 -2.59 -24.43 6.84
N ARG A 139 -3.18 -24.04 7.98
CA ARG A 139 -2.46 -23.69 9.20
C ARG A 139 -1.51 -24.78 9.66
N GLU A 140 -1.96 -26.03 9.72
CA GLU A 140 -1.14 -27.14 10.21
C GLU A 140 0.09 -27.40 9.34
N ALA A 141 -0.04 -27.21 8.02
CA ALA A 141 1.05 -27.39 7.06
C ALA A 141 2.16 -26.34 7.25
N PHE A 142 1.80 -25.14 7.69
CA PHE A 142 2.73 -24.01 7.84
C PHE A 142 3.05 -23.63 9.30
N PHE A 143 2.43 -24.29 10.28
CA PHE A 143 2.65 -24.01 11.70
C PHE A 143 4.10 -24.26 12.16
N ARG A 144 4.84 -25.13 11.45
CA ARG A 144 6.26 -25.42 11.70
C ARG A 144 7.21 -24.75 10.72
N SER A 145 6.71 -23.90 9.83
CA SER A 145 7.55 -23.24 8.84
C SER A 145 8.48 -22.22 9.50
N ASP A 146 9.71 -22.17 9.01
CA ASP A 146 10.71 -21.19 9.44
C ASP A 146 10.19 -19.77 9.19
N ALA A 147 10.36 -18.89 10.17
CA ALA A 147 9.92 -17.50 10.09
C ALA A 147 10.54 -16.77 8.91
N ALA A 148 11.77 -17.14 8.53
CA ALA A 148 12.44 -16.58 7.36
C ALA A 148 11.77 -17.00 6.04
N ALA A 149 11.23 -18.23 5.94
CA ALA A 149 10.47 -18.68 4.78
C ALA A 149 9.10 -17.99 4.70
N GLY A 150 8.45 -17.78 5.86
CA GLY A 150 7.24 -16.97 5.95
C GLY A 150 7.44 -15.53 5.49
N HIS A 151 8.53 -14.89 5.93
CA HIS A 151 8.87 -13.54 5.51
C HIS A 151 9.06 -13.43 3.99
N SER A 152 9.86 -14.33 3.40
CA SER A 152 10.06 -14.36 1.95
C SER A 152 8.76 -14.63 1.20
N ALA A 153 7.87 -15.49 1.72
CA ALA A 153 6.57 -15.75 1.10
C ALA A 153 5.67 -14.50 1.13
N ALA A 154 5.65 -13.77 2.24
CA ALA A 154 4.91 -12.53 2.36
C ALA A 154 5.47 -11.44 1.41
N GLU A 155 6.79 -11.26 1.38
CA GLU A 155 7.46 -10.28 0.52
C GLU A 155 7.20 -10.53 -0.97
N VAL A 156 7.29 -11.79 -1.41
CA VAL A 156 6.98 -12.17 -2.79
C VAL A 156 5.52 -11.84 -3.13
N PHE A 157 4.58 -12.23 -2.27
CA PHE A 157 3.16 -11.95 -2.51
C PHE A 157 2.88 -10.44 -2.60
N ILE A 158 3.43 -9.65 -1.67
CA ILE A 158 3.22 -8.20 -1.62
C ILE A 158 3.81 -7.53 -2.86
N SER A 159 5.08 -7.80 -3.18
CA SER A 159 5.75 -7.22 -4.35
C SER A 159 5.05 -7.59 -5.66
N PHE A 160 4.57 -8.84 -5.79
CA PHE A 160 3.75 -9.25 -6.94
C PHE A 160 2.44 -8.46 -7.01
N SER A 161 1.74 -8.27 -5.89
CA SER A 161 0.47 -7.53 -5.84
C SER A 161 0.62 -6.04 -6.17
N GLU A 162 1.81 -5.48 -5.97
CA GLU A 162 2.18 -4.11 -6.30
C GLU A 162 2.64 -3.95 -7.77
N GLY A 163 2.81 -5.06 -8.49
CA GLY A 163 3.30 -5.08 -9.87
C GLY A 163 4.82 -5.02 -9.99
N GLU A 164 5.56 -5.22 -8.89
CA GLU A 164 7.03 -5.29 -8.89
C GLU A 164 7.52 -6.69 -9.32
N TYR A 165 7.18 -7.11 -10.54
CA TYR A 165 7.40 -8.49 -11.01
C TYR A 165 8.88 -8.92 -11.00
N ARG A 166 9.80 -8.02 -11.37
CA ARG A 166 11.25 -8.30 -11.29
C ARG A 166 11.69 -8.65 -9.87
N LYS A 167 11.29 -7.84 -8.89
CA LYS A 167 11.63 -8.05 -7.48
C LYS A 167 11.01 -9.34 -6.97
N SER A 168 9.73 -9.58 -7.31
CA SER A 168 9.05 -10.82 -6.97
C SER A 168 9.79 -12.05 -7.51
N ALA A 169 10.31 -11.99 -8.74
CA ALA A 169 11.10 -13.06 -9.33
C ALA A 169 12.43 -13.27 -8.57
N GLU A 170 13.18 -12.20 -8.32
CA GLU A 170 14.47 -12.27 -7.60
C GLU A 170 14.32 -12.87 -6.19
N VAL A 171 13.34 -12.41 -5.42
CA VAL A 171 13.08 -12.92 -4.06
C VAL A 171 12.59 -14.36 -4.11
N SER A 172 11.74 -14.72 -5.08
CA SER A 172 11.28 -16.10 -5.26
C SER A 172 12.44 -17.05 -5.57
N HIS A 173 13.38 -16.63 -6.41
CA HIS A 173 14.57 -17.42 -6.72
C HIS A 173 15.50 -17.59 -5.52
N ALA A 174 15.71 -16.52 -4.74
CA ALA A 174 16.49 -16.60 -3.52
C ALA A 174 15.84 -17.54 -2.48
N ALA A 175 14.51 -17.52 -2.39
CA ALA A 175 13.75 -18.32 -1.44
C ALA A 175 13.67 -19.81 -1.84
N CYS A 176 13.60 -20.14 -3.14
CA CYS A 176 13.60 -21.54 -3.58
C CYS A 176 14.92 -22.27 -3.31
N CYS A 177 16.03 -21.53 -3.25
CA CYS A 177 17.37 -22.06 -2.99
C CYS A 177 17.71 -22.16 -1.50
N ARG A 178 16.79 -21.80 -0.59
CA ARG A 178 17.03 -21.84 0.86
C ARG A 178 16.75 -23.22 1.43
N ASP A 179 17.75 -23.78 2.11
CA ASP A 179 17.63 -25.03 2.86
C ASP A 179 16.57 -24.94 3.96
N GLY A 180 15.78 -26.02 4.12
CA GLY A 180 14.72 -26.11 5.13
C GLY A 180 13.35 -25.58 4.70
N THR A 181 13.24 -25.05 3.48
CA THR A 181 11.96 -24.62 2.89
C THR A 181 11.10 -25.84 2.53
N PRO A 182 9.82 -25.92 2.97
CA PRO A 182 8.94 -27.04 2.62
C PRO A 182 8.77 -27.19 1.10
N GLU A 183 8.78 -28.43 0.58
CA GLU A 183 8.69 -28.69 -0.87
C GLU A 183 7.53 -27.99 -1.59
N PRO A 184 6.28 -27.95 -1.04
CA PRO A 184 5.18 -27.25 -1.70
C PRO A 184 5.45 -25.74 -1.85
N LEU A 185 6.18 -25.16 -0.89
CA LEU A 185 6.54 -23.75 -0.88
C LEU A 185 7.69 -23.46 -1.86
N VAL A 186 8.68 -24.35 -1.96
CA VAL A 186 9.72 -24.29 -3.00
C VAL A 186 9.07 -24.31 -4.38
N ARG A 187 8.12 -25.21 -4.62
CA ARG A 187 7.36 -25.25 -5.89
C ARG A 187 6.59 -23.96 -6.15
N ALA A 188 5.91 -23.40 -5.15
CA ALA A 188 5.21 -22.13 -5.28
C ALA A 188 6.16 -20.98 -5.66
N PHE A 189 7.33 -20.90 -5.03
CA PHE A 189 8.36 -19.93 -5.40
C PHE A 189 8.89 -20.15 -6.82
N SER A 190 9.13 -21.40 -7.25
CA SER A 190 9.60 -21.67 -8.61
C SER A 190 8.57 -21.32 -9.68
N ILE A 191 7.28 -21.63 -9.44
CA ILE A 191 6.17 -21.26 -10.32
C ILE A 191 6.11 -19.73 -10.43
N LEU A 192 6.18 -19.01 -9.31
CA LEU A 192 6.14 -17.54 -9.34
C LEU A 192 7.38 -16.91 -9.97
N TYR A 193 8.56 -17.49 -9.78
CA TYR A 193 9.77 -17.02 -10.44
C TYR A 193 9.60 -17.02 -11.97
N GLU A 194 9.08 -18.13 -12.53
CA GLU A 194 8.82 -18.25 -13.96
C GLU A 194 7.75 -17.25 -14.43
N HIS A 195 6.61 -17.19 -13.73
CA HIS A 195 5.50 -16.30 -14.11
C HIS A 195 5.85 -14.82 -14.00
N ALA A 196 6.45 -14.40 -12.88
CA ALA A 196 6.87 -13.02 -12.68
C ALA A 196 7.98 -12.61 -13.66
N GLY A 197 8.87 -13.54 -14.01
CA GLY A 197 9.89 -13.32 -15.05
C GLY A 197 9.28 -13.09 -16.44
N LEU A 198 8.26 -13.85 -16.82
CA LEU A 198 7.53 -13.67 -18.08
C LEU A 198 6.78 -12.33 -18.10
N LEU A 199 6.13 -11.96 -16.99
CA LEU A 199 5.41 -10.70 -16.86
C LEU A 199 6.35 -9.48 -16.90
N ASP A 200 7.53 -9.53 -16.28
CA ASP A 200 8.52 -8.44 -16.34
C ASP A 200 9.01 -8.19 -17.78
N LYS A 201 9.18 -9.26 -18.56
CA LYS A 201 9.65 -9.21 -19.95
C LYS A 201 8.53 -9.04 -20.98
N ASN A 202 7.27 -9.12 -20.57
CA ASN A 202 6.09 -9.20 -21.45
C ASN A 202 6.20 -10.35 -22.47
N GLU A 203 6.74 -11.49 -22.05
CA GLU A 203 6.90 -12.68 -22.90
C GLU A 203 5.61 -13.50 -22.98
N PRO A 204 5.35 -14.17 -24.11
CA PRO A 204 4.18 -15.05 -24.26
C PRO A 204 4.30 -16.29 -23.35
N ARG A 205 3.16 -16.92 -23.08
CA ARG A 205 3.09 -18.16 -22.30
C ARG A 205 4.03 -19.23 -22.87
N PRO A 206 4.85 -19.90 -22.04
CA PRO A 206 5.74 -20.95 -22.50
C PRO A 206 4.97 -22.23 -22.85
N LEU A 207 5.55 -23.05 -23.74
CA LEU A 207 5.00 -24.35 -24.14
C LEU A 207 5.00 -25.37 -23.00
N THR A 208 5.93 -25.22 -22.06
CA THR A 208 6.08 -26.06 -20.87
C THR A 208 6.23 -25.13 -19.67
N TYR A 209 5.52 -25.41 -18.59
CA TYR A 209 5.53 -24.62 -17.37
C TYR A 209 5.47 -25.51 -16.13
N LEU A 210 5.90 -24.98 -14.99
CA LEU A 210 5.86 -25.69 -13.72
C LEU A 210 4.42 -25.82 -13.18
N THR A 211 4.11 -26.99 -12.63
CA THR A 211 2.78 -27.33 -12.09
C THR A 211 2.89 -27.95 -10.71
N PHE A 212 1.81 -27.86 -9.93
CA PHE A 212 1.68 -28.60 -8.67
C PHE A 212 1.31 -30.06 -8.93
N PRO A 213 1.98 -31.02 -8.27
CA PRO A 213 1.60 -32.42 -8.35
C PRO A 213 0.29 -32.68 -7.58
N ALA A 214 -0.38 -33.79 -7.90
CA ALA A 214 -1.62 -34.19 -7.22
C ALA A 214 -1.45 -34.39 -5.70
N GLY A 215 -0.23 -34.67 -5.22
CA GLY A 215 0.07 -34.78 -3.79
C GLY A 215 -0.08 -33.47 -3.03
N ASP A 216 0.07 -32.32 -3.70
CA ASP A 216 -0.03 -30.99 -3.10
C ASP A 216 -1.47 -30.45 -3.16
N ALA A 217 -2.42 -31.18 -3.78
CA ALA A 217 -3.79 -30.74 -4.02
C ALA A 217 -4.54 -30.31 -2.74
N ALA A 218 -4.25 -30.95 -1.61
CA ALA A 218 -4.87 -30.62 -0.32
C ALA A 218 -4.46 -29.23 0.22
N LEU A 219 -3.37 -28.65 -0.30
CA LEU A 219 -2.86 -27.33 0.09
C LEU A 219 -3.28 -26.23 -0.88
N MET A 220 -3.89 -26.59 -2.01
CA MET A 220 -4.27 -25.64 -3.06
C MET A 220 -5.61 -25.00 -2.75
N ALA A 221 -5.75 -23.71 -3.03
CA ALA A 221 -7.00 -22.99 -2.85
C ALA A 221 -8.02 -23.33 -3.96
N LYS A 222 -7.53 -23.50 -5.19
CA LYS A 222 -8.31 -23.89 -6.36
C LYS A 222 -8.05 -25.36 -6.71
N PRO A 223 -9.09 -26.08 -7.18
CA PRO A 223 -8.92 -27.46 -7.62
C PRO A 223 -7.89 -27.52 -8.73
N LEU A 224 -6.99 -28.50 -8.65
CA LEU A 224 -6.03 -28.71 -9.73
C LEU A 224 -6.79 -29.06 -11.01
N PRO A 225 -6.49 -28.39 -12.12
CA PRO A 225 -7.12 -28.67 -13.41
C PRO A 225 -6.88 -30.12 -13.83
N GLY A 226 -7.94 -30.78 -14.32
CA GLY A 226 -7.85 -32.12 -14.87
C GLY A 226 -7.15 -32.12 -16.23
N PRO A 227 -6.62 -33.27 -16.69
CA PRO A 227 -5.89 -33.35 -17.95
C PRO A 227 -6.77 -32.92 -19.13
N GLY A 228 -6.38 -31.83 -19.81
CA GLY A 228 -6.99 -31.38 -21.06
C GLY A 228 -7.62 -29.98 -21.05
N ASN A 229 -7.40 -29.16 -20.01
CA ASN A 229 -7.92 -27.78 -19.93
C ASN A 229 -6.76 -26.76 -19.94
N SER A 230 -5.93 -26.82 -20.99
CA SER A 230 -4.66 -26.09 -21.10
C SER A 230 -4.76 -24.56 -20.96
N ASP A 231 -5.90 -23.98 -21.31
CA ASP A 231 -6.03 -22.53 -21.43
C ASP A 231 -6.04 -21.86 -20.06
N ARG A 232 -6.68 -22.47 -19.06
CA ARG A 232 -6.76 -21.94 -17.68
C ARG A 232 -5.78 -22.58 -16.71
N GLU A 233 -5.12 -23.66 -17.11
CA GLU A 233 -4.18 -24.39 -16.26
C GLU A 233 -3.03 -23.49 -15.78
N PHE A 234 -2.38 -22.76 -16.68
CA PHE A 234 -1.25 -21.87 -16.38
C PHE A 234 -1.60 -20.80 -15.33
N GLU A 235 -2.70 -20.08 -15.54
CA GLU A 235 -3.16 -19.04 -14.61
C GLU A 235 -3.57 -19.63 -13.25
N THR A 236 -4.20 -20.79 -13.25
CA THR A 236 -4.59 -21.50 -12.02
C THR A 236 -3.36 -21.90 -11.20
N MET A 237 -2.25 -22.30 -11.83
CA MET A 237 -1.01 -22.60 -11.11
C MET A 237 -0.42 -21.36 -10.46
N MET A 238 -0.43 -20.23 -11.15
CA MET A 238 0.04 -18.95 -10.60
C MET A 238 -0.82 -18.50 -9.40
N ASP A 239 -2.14 -18.56 -9.54
CA ASP A 239 -3.08 -18.18 -8.48
C ASP A 239 -2.91 -19.05 -7.25
N ASN A 240 -2.79 -20.37 -7.44
CA ASN A 240 -2.53 -21.31 -6.36
C ASN A 240 -1.18 -21.06 -5.69
N ALA A 241 -0.13 -20.74 -6.47
CA ALA A 241 1.18 -20.38 -5.90
C ALA A 241 1.10 -19.10 -5.05
N LEU A 242 0.44 -18.06 -5.55
CA LEU A 242 0.24 -16.80 -4.82
C LEU A 242 -0.57 -16.99 -3.54
N LEU A 243 -1.67 -17.75 -3.60
CA LEU A 243 -2.51 -18.03 -2.43
C LEU A 243 -1.76 -18.87 -1.39
N LEU A 244 -0.96 -19.85 -1.83
CA LEU A 244 -0.13 -20.64 -0.93
C LEU A 244 0.92 -19.77 -0.22
N LEU A 245 1.57 -18.87 -0.94
CA LEU A 245 2.56 -17.95 -0.37
C LEU A 245 1.93 -16.92 0.57
N PHE A 246 0.74 -16.41 0.25
CA PHE A 246 -0.04 -15.58 1.16
C PHE A 246 -0.32 -16.32 2.48
N SER A 247 -0.79 -17.57 2.38
CA SER A 247 -1.04 -18.40 3.55
C SER A 247 0.22 -18.69 4.36
N ALA A 248 1.33 -19.01 3.70
CA ALA A 248 2.59 -19.30 4.37
C ALA A 248 3.18 -18.05 5.03
N GLY A 249 3.07 -16.89 4.39
CA GLY A 249 3.44 -15.61 4.99
C GLY A 249 2.59 -15.27 6.21
N TRP A 250 1.28 -15.52 6.15
CA TRP A 250 0.36 -15.28 7.25
C TRP A 250 0.70 -16.09 8.52
N HIS A 251 1.04 -17.37 8.35
CA HIS A 251 1.37 -18.26 9.47
C HIS A 251 2.83 -18.15 9.91
N GLY A 252 3.75 -17.94 8.97
CA GLY A 252 5.19 -17.93 9.24
C GLY A 252 5.75 -16.57 9.68
N SER A 253 5.14 -15.45 9.30
CA SER A 253 5.64 -14.11 9.67
C SER A 253 4.55 -13.22 10.27
N GLU A 254 4.56 -13.10 11.60
CA GLU A 254 3.63 -12.19 12.29
C GLU A 254 3.89 -10.72 11.97
N ALA A 255 5.16 -10.37 11.72
CA ALA A 255 5.60 -9.01 11.38
C ALA A 255 5.00 -8.51 10.06
N ASP A 256 4.77 -9.40 9.10
CA ASP A 256 4.27 -9.03 7.76
C ASP A 256 2.75 -9.07 7.63
N ARG A 257 2.02 -9.58 8.64
CA ARG A 257 0.55 -9.65 8.64
C ARG A 257 -0.13 -8.30 8.34
N PRO A 258 0.30 -7.15 8.89
CA PRO A 258 -0.32 -5.87 8.56
C PRO A 258 -0.20 -5.53 7.07
N ALA A 259 0.96 -5.82 6.46
CA ALA A 259 1.18 -5.57 5.05
C ALA A 259 0.36 -6.55 4.17
N LEU A 260 0.26 -7.82 4.56
CA LEU A 260 -0.59 -8.81 3.91
C LEU A 260 -2.08 -8.40 3.93
N LEU A 261 -2.57 -7.81 5.03
CA LEU A 261 -3.95 -7.32 5.11
C LEU A 261 -4.25 -6.17 4.14
N LEU A 262 -3.25 -5.37 3.77
CA LEU A 262 -3.42 -4.33 2.73
C LEU A 262 -3.66 -4.95 1.35
N SER A 263 -3.09 -6.12 1.10
CA SER A 263 -3.23 -6.88 -0.13
C SER A 263 -4.32 -7.97 -0.07
N GLU A 264 -5.16 -7.99 0.97
CA GLU A 264 -6.22 -9.00 1.13
C GLU A 264 -7.21 -9.02 -0.05
N GLN A 265 -7.58 -7.85 -0.57
CA GLN A 265 -8.48 -7.74 -1.73
C GLN A 265 -7.89 -8.39 -2.99
N PHE A 266 -6.57 -8.37 -3.13
CA PHE A 266 -5.90 -9.03 -4.24
C PHE A 266 -6.00 -10.55 -4.08
N ALA A 267 -5.71 -11.09 -2.88
CA ALA A 267 -5.89 -12.52 -2.58
C ALA A 267 -7.34 -12.99 -2.79
N GLN A 268 -8.34 -12.19 -2.38
CA GLN A 268 -9.75 -12.52 -2.59
C GLN A 268 -10.10 -12.64 -4.08
N LYS A 269 -9.64 -11.69 -4.90
CA LYS A 269 -9.84 -11.74 -6.35
C LYS A 269 -9.18 -12.95 -7.00
N LEU A 270 -7.98 -13.32 -6.55
CA LEU A 270 -7.32 -14.53 -7.04
C LEU A 270 -8.19 -15.75 -6.77
N LEU A 271 -8.88 -15.82 -5.63
CA LEU A 271 -9.71 -16.97 -5.27
C LEU A 271 -11.02 -17.03 -6.07
N GLU A 272 -11.55 -15.88 -6.50
CA GLU A 272 -12.80 -15.75 -7.27
C GLU A 272 -12.62 -15.86 -8.80
N SER A 273 -11.40 -15.65 -9.30
CA SER A 273 -11.06 -15.70 -10.74
C SER A 273 -11.06 -17.10 -11.34
#